data_AF-A0A535ULG8-F1
#
_entry.id   AF-A0A535ULG8-F1
#
_cell.length_a   1.000
_cell.length_b   1.000
_cell.length_c   1.000
_cell.angle_alpha   90.00
_cell.angle_beta   90.00
_cell.angle_gamma   90.00
#
_symmetry.space_group_name_H-M   'P 1'
#
loop_
_entity.id
_entity.type
_entity.pdbx_description
1 polymer ?
#
loop_
_entity_poly.entity_id
_entity_poly.type
_entity_poly.pdbx_seq_one_letter_code
_entity_poly.pdbx_strand_id
1 'polypeptide(L)' 'MPHPVVTAALSRREREVAQLLAQGLSNREIAERLYLSERTVDNHVHHILAKLGFDSRVQVATWVARK' A
#
# COMPACT_ATOMS: atom_id res chain seq x y z
N MET A 1 -21.85 -13.16 7.86
CA MET A 1 -20.77 -13.54 6.91
C MET A 1 -20.41 -12.31 6.10
N PRO A 2 -19.20 -11.73 6.22
CA PRO A 2 -18.78 -10.68 5.30
C PRO A 2 -18.68 -11.30 3.90
N HIS A 3 -19.27 -10.61 2.93
CA HIS A 3 -19.49 -11.08 1.57
C HIS A 3 -18.19 -11.41 0.82
N PRO A 4 -18.19 -12.43 -0.05
CA PRO A 4 -17.09 -12.76 -0.96
C PRO A 4 -16.99 -11.72 -2.09
N VAL A 5 -16.55 -10.51 -1.74
CA VAL A 5 -15.77 -9.65 -2.63
C VAL A 5 -14.37 -9.52 -2.02
N VAL A 6 -13.82 -10.66 -1.61
CA VAL A 6 -12.45 -10.69 -1.13
C VAL A 6 -11.57 -10.62 -2.38
N THR A 7 -10.72 -9.58 -2.44
CA THR A 7 -9.58 -9.40 -3.36
C THR A 7 -9.84 -9.18 -4.86
N ALA A 8 -9.63 -7.96 -5.36
CA ALA A 8 -9.20 -7.77 -6.75
C ALA A 8 -8.46 -6.44 -6.96
N ALA A 9 -7.18 -6.45 -6.62
CA ALA A 9 -6.16 -5.48 -7.02
C ALA A 9 -6.30 -4.03 -6.48
N LEU A 10 -5.36 -3.68 -5.59
CA LEU A 10 -4.82 -2.32 -5.49
C LEU A 10 -4.69 -1.70 -6.88
N SER A 11 -5.01 -0.41 -7.04
CA SER A 11 -4.76 0.32 -8.28
C SER A 11 -3.29 0.22 -8.69
N ARG A 12 -2.95 0.54 -9.95
CA ARG A 12 -1.54 0.54 -10.39
C ARG A 12 -0.66 1.36 -9.45
N ARG A 13 -1.15 2.54 -9.01
CA ARG A 13 -0.42 3.42 -8.11
C ARG A 13 -0.32 2.87 -6.69
N GLU A 14 -1.40 2.31 -6.18
CA GLU A 14 -1.41 1.66 -4.86
C GLU A 14 -0.49 0.43 -4.83
N ARG A 15 -0.38 -0.32 -5.94
CA ARG A 15 0.58 -1.44 -6.06
C ARG A 15 2.02 -0.96 -6.03
N GLU A 16 2.34 0.10 -6.79
CA GLU A 16 3.68 0.70 -6.76
C GLU A 16 4.04 1.16 -5.35
N VAL A 17 3.12 1.86 -4.66
CA VAL A 17 3.31 2.27 -3.27
C VAL A 17 3.48 1.06 -2.35
N ALA A 18 2.64 0.03 -2.46
CA ALA A 18 2.74 -1.18 -1.64
C ALA A 18 4.06 -1.95 -1.86
N GLN A 19 4.56 -2.02 -3.09
CA GLN A 19 5.84 -2.64 -3.42
C GLN A 19 7.02 -1.88 -2.82
N LEU A 20 6.98 -0.55 -2.86
CA LEU A 20 8.03 0.27 -2.27
C LEU A 20 7.96 0.24 -0.73
N LEU A 21 6.76 0.23 -0.15
CA LEU A 21 6.57 0.00 1.30
C LEU A 21 7.16 -1.34 1.74
N ALA A 22 6.99 -2.40 0.93
CA ALA A 22 7.53 -3.73 1.20
C ALA A 22 9.06 -3.78 1.15
N GLN A 23 9.69 -2.87 0.42
CA GLN A 23 11.15 -2.68 0.40
C GLN A 23 11.67 -1.90 1.62
N GLY A 24 10.78 -1.47 2.53
CA GLY A 24 11.16 -0.72 3.73
C GLY A 24 11.29 0.80 3.52
N LEU A 25 10.92 1.32 2.35
CA LEU A 25 11.02 2.74 2.04
C LEU A 25 10.03 3.58 2.87
N SER A 26 10.47 4.76 3.30
CA SER A 26 9.62 5.76 3.96
C SER A 26 8.67 6.45 2.97
N ASN A 27 7.60 7.08 3.48
CA ASN A 27 6.66 7.82 2.62
C ASN A 27 7.36 8.91 1.80
N ARG A 28 8.40 9.53 2.36
CA ARG A 28 9.26 10.50 1.65
C ARG A 28 10.03 9.89 0.50
N GLU A 29 10.71 8.78 0.70
CA GLU A 29 11.47 8.13 -0.37
C GLU A 29 10.56 7.57 -1.47
N ILE A 30 9.35 7.14 -1.11
CA ILE A 30 8.31 6.73 -2.06
C ILE A 30 7.82 7.94 -2.84
N ALA A 31 7.59 9.06 -2.16
CA ALA A 31 7.14 10.30 -2.78
C ALA A 31 8.16 10.80 -3.81
N GLU A 32 9.45 10.79 -3.46
CA GLU A 32 10.54 11.13 -4.39
C GLU A 32 10.59 10.19 -5.60
N ARG A 33 10.52 8.86 -5.38
CA ARG A 33 10.55 7.87 -6.47
C ARG A 33 9.34 7.95 -7.41
N LEU A 34 8.18 8.27 -6.86
CA LEU A 34 6.94 8.35 -7.62
C LEU A 34 6.65 9.76 -8.14
N TYR A 35 7.50 10.75 -7.84
CA TYR A 35 7.23 12.17 -8.14
C TYR A 35 5.88 12.64 -7.58
N LEU A 36 5.60 12.26 -6.34
CA LEU A 36 4.40 12.61 -5.59
C LEU A 36 4.78 13.44 -4.35
N SER A 37 3.77 13.99 -3.67
CA SER A 37 3.97 14.55 -2.33
C SER A 37 3.89 13.46 -1.27
N GLU A 38 4.56 13.65 -0.13
CA GLU A 38 4.47 12.73 1.01
C GLU A 38 3.04 12.51 1.46
N ARG A 39 2.22 13.57 1.45
CA ARG A 39 0.78 13.51 1.78
C ARG A 39 0.00 12.65 0.79
N THR A 40 0.36 12.67 -0.49
CA THR A 40 -0.28 11.81 -1.50
C THR A 40 0.06 10.35 -1.25
N VAL A 41 1.33 10.06 -0.91
CA VAL A 41 1.75 8.70 -0.55
C VAL A 41 1.04 8.22 0.70
N ASP A 42 0.97 9.06 1.74
CA ASP A 42 0.25 8.77 2.98
C ASP A 42 -1.22 8.39 2.72
N ASN A 43 -1.93 9.19 1.91
CA ASN A 43 -3.29 8.86 1.49
C ASN A 43 -3.36 7.51 0.75
N HIS A 44 -2.41 7.22 -0.13
CA HIS A 44 -2.33 5.91 -0.78
C HIS A 44 -2.12 4.77 0.23
N VAL A 45 -1.25 4.95 1.24
CA VAL A 45 -1.06 3.96 2.31
C VAL A 45 -2.36 3.72 3.08
N HIS A 46 -3.05 4.78 3.49
CA HIS A 46 -4.34 4.68 4.15
C HIS A 46 -5.37 3.92 3.31
N HIS A 47 -5.46 4.20 2.01
CA HIS A 47 -6.36 3.50 1.10
C HIS A 47 -5.97 2.03 0.92
N ILE A 48 -4.67 1.72 0.81
CA ILE A 48 -4.16 0.35 0.73
C ILE A 48 -4.56 -0.43 1.98
N LEU A 49 -4.32 0.14 3.16
CA LEU A 49 -4.67 -0.46 4.45
C LEU A 49 -6.18 -0.73 4.55
N ALA A 50 -7.01 0.26 4.23
CA ALA A 50 -8.46 0.12 4.23
C ALA A 50 -8.96 -0.95 3.23
N LYS A 51 -8.38 -1.00 2.03
CA LYS A 51 -8.74 -2.00 0.99
C LYS A 51 -8.31 -3.42 1.34
N LEU A 52 -7.17 -3.57 2.01
CA LEU A 52 -6.64 -4.87 2.42
C LEU A 52 -7.19 -5.31 3.78
N GLY A 53 -7.86 -4.43 4.52
CA GLY A 53 -8.30 -4.68 5.90
C GLY A 53 -7.12 -4.81 6.86
N PHE A 54 -6.06 -4.04 6.64
CA PHE A 54 -4.86 -4.04 7.47
C PHE A 54 -4.80 -2.77 8.33
N ASP A 55 -4.20 -2.90 9.51
CA ASP A 55 -4.02 -1.81 10.48
C ASP A 55 -2.59 -1.26 10.45
N SER A 56 -1.65 -1.98 9.83
CA SER A 56 -0.24 -1.58 9.79
C SER A 56 0.41 -1.80 8.44
N ARG A 57 1.28 -0.86 8.06
CA ARG A 57 2.16 -0.98 6.88
C ARG A 57 3.03 -2.25 6.90
N VAL A 58 3.32 -2.81 8.08
CA VAL A 58 4.06 -4.08 8.20
C VAL A 58 3.24 -5.25 7.66
N GLN A 59 1.91 -5.23 7.84
CA GLN A 59 1.02 -6.23 7.25
C GLN A 59 1.02 -6.11 5.72
N VAL A 60 1.06 -4.88 5.17
CA VAL A 60 1.20 -4.65 3.72
C VAL A 60 2.50 -5.24 3.20
N ALA A 61 3.63 -4.97 3.88
CA ALA A 61 4.93 -5.50 3.49
C ALA A 61 4.95 -7.05 3.49
N THR A 62 4.39 -7.66 4.53
CA THR A 62 4.27 -9.12 4.65
C THR A 62 3.36 -9.71 3.57
N TRP A 63 2.26 -9.03 3.25
CA TRP A 63 1.32 -9.47 2.21
C TRP A 63 1.95 -9.41 0.81
N VAL A 64 2.72 -8.36 0.51
CA VAL A 64 3.46 -8.25 -0.75
C VAL A 64 4.53 -9.35 -0.86
N ALA A 65 5.24 -9.65 0.24
CA ALA A 65 6.27 -10.70 0.25
C ALA A 65 5.72 -12.13 0.13
N ARG A 66 4.45 -12.35 0.48
CA ARG A 66 3.75 -13.65 0.36
C ARG A 66 3.11 -13.88 -1.01
N LYS A 67 3.16 -12.89 -1.89
CA LYS A 67 2.56 -12.93 -3.23
C LYS A 67 3.61 -13.26 -4.28
#